data_AF-A0A938WLG5-F1
#
_entry.id   AF-A0A938WLG5-F1
#
_cell.length_a   1.000
_cell.length_b   1.000
_cell.length_c   1.000
_cell.angle_alpha   90.00
_cell.angle_beta   90.00
_cell.angle_gamma   90.00
#
_symmetry.space_group_name_H-M   'P 1'
#
loop_
_entity.id
_entity.type
_entity.pdbx_description
1 polymer ?
#
loop_
_entity_poly.entity_id
_entity_poly.type
_entity_poly.pdbx_seq_one_letter_code
_entity_poly.pdbx_strand_id
1 'polypeptide(L)'
;MKRFIFSLLAPLAVFILCCCDSDDLSGDSYYTFKGETVATYIENRPDSFSVFTQVVKDAGEESLLATYGHYTAFIPTNEAFDAYFKEHNTSMEQLTAKEKKEIVYNHIIRSTTIDYKTKDFTEGALGTSNMNNRYMIISYIANGQGRNSIMVNKQSEIIMPDIEVHNGVIHVIDHVLVPSEETLGSILNEMPEYSYFAEALRLTHLNDSITETYDMSYESPYSTEYVNILGYTMKPLQQRRLGYTMFAEPNSVMEASGIHGIDDLIKYARKYYGTQDADNPTSRNNALNKFISYHMLNRQMSTNSFIYSGPCTSSYYMDKRYEYYETMLENRLMEIKAGNHINEQSNGKYVGINESASNIDGMNGFIHSLTNMLVYDEDVMVSDVLNKRIRFDAYSIAPQLTNNNIRWKLTNLDGFGGYTMSPDYCGDYIKFNDASKFIMWASDTWSNYQADEISVRGWYDVVVRMLPVPPGTYEIRLGYSARSWGGIAQLFVDGGIIGIPVSFNYTGEQPQIGWVSDDQTTDNGAENDKMMRNRGYMKGPNSVYSPNGQKTLRQQISALRFIVGTFTFQEYGPHYFRVKNIESENGEFHFDYLEYVPTSIIDTEDKD
;
A
#
# COMPACT_ATOMS: atom_id res chain seq x y z
N MET A 1 25.49 -46.51 64.99
CA MET A 1 26.10 -45.19 65.29
C MET A 1 25.59 -44.19 64.27
N LYS A 2 24.93 -43.13 64.77
CA LYS A 2 24.36 -41.90 64.15
C LYS A 2 24.55 -41.62 62.65
N ARG A 3 23.44 -41.25 61.98
CA ARG A 3 23.15 -40.01 61.18
C ARG A 3 22.13 -40.33 60.07
N PHE A 4 20.82 -40.12 60.24
CA PHE A 4 20.00 -38.90 60.04
C PHE A 4 20.23 -38.16 58.72
N ILE A 5 19.29 -38.30 57.78
CA ILE A 5 18.83 -37.24 56.87
C ILE A 5 17.29 -37.30 56.88
N PHE A 6 16.67 -36.17 57.26
CA PHE A 6 15.24 -36.00 57.52
C PHE A 6 14.46 -35.83 56.22
N SER A 7 13.39 -36.62 56.08
CA SER A 7 12.29 -36.40 55.14
C SER A 7 11.29 -35.42 55.78
N LEU A 8 10.95 -34.32 55.09
CA LEU A 8 9.91 -33.38 55.51
C LEU A 8 8.60 -33.73 54.78
N LEU A 9 7.51 -33.89 55.53
CA LEU A 9 6.17 -34.19 55.06
C LEU A 9 5.17 -33.37 55.89
N ALA A 10 4.24 -32.70 55.19
CA ALA A 10 2.91 -32.25 55.65
C ALA A 10 2.80 -30.89 56.44
N PRO A 11 1.59 -30.32 56.62
CA PRO A 11 1.13 -29.14 55.85
C PRO A 11 0.46 -28.02 56.69
N LEU A 12 0.08 -26.93 56.01
CA LEU A 12 -1.09 -26.03 56.22
C LEU A 12 -1.46 -25.56 57.66
N ALA A 13 -1.33 -24.24 57.93
CA ALA A 13 -2.44 -23.36 58.37
C ALA A 13 -1.96 -21.95 58.86
N VAL A 14 -2.53 -20.93 58.19
CA VAL A 14 -2.99 -19.59 58.65
C VAL A 14 -2.25 -18.86 59.77
N PHE A 15 -1.77 -17.64 59.46
CA PHE A 15 -1.75 -16.51 60.40
C PHE A 15 -2.04 -15.19 59.67
N ILE A 16 -3.01 -14.44 60.18
CA ILE A 16 -3.32 -13.04 59.85
C ILE A 16 -2.52 -12.15 60.81
N LEU A 17 -1.92 -11.05 60.33
CA LEU A 17 -2.06 -9.68 60.89
C LEU A 17 -1.22 -8.63 60.13
N CYS A 18 -1.97 -7.65 59.57
CA CYS A 18 -1.73 -6.21 59.48
C CYS A 18 -0.33 -5.64 59.14
N CYS A 19 -0.28 -4.85 58.06
CA CYS A 19 0.05 -3.43 58.17
C CYS A 19 -0.78 -2.62 57.16
N CYS A 20 -1.31 -1.50 57.62
CA CYS A 20 -1.99 -0.51 56.80
C CYS A 20 -0.94 0.35 56.10
N ASP A 21 -1.09 0.56 54.80
CA ASP A 21 -1.01 1.91 54.24
C ASP A 21 -2.26 2.07 53.39
N SER A 22 -3.20 2.85 53.90
CA SER A 22 -4.23 3.44 53.07
C SER A 22 -3.54 4.52 52.25
N ASP A 23 -3.03 4.15 51.08
CA ASP A 23 -2.78 5.12 50.02
C ASP A 23 -4.16 5.68 49.62
N ASP A 24 -4.61 6.68 50.38
CA ASP A 24 -5.66 7.60 49.95
C ASP A 24 -5.13 8.28 48.68
N LEU A 25 -5.41 7.65 47.54
CA LEU A 25 -5.29 8.27 46.24
C LEU A 25 -6.15 9.54 46.30
N SER A 26 -5.50 10.71 46.27
CA SER A 26 -6.20 11.99 46.17
C SER A 26 -7.20 11.91 45.03
N GLY A 27 -8.45 12.34 45.28
CA GLY A 27 -9.56 12.29 44.31
C GLY A 27 -9.28 12.98 42.97
N ASP A 28 -8.19 13.74 42.88
CA ASP A 28 -7.69 14.38 41.66
C ASP A 28 -6.89 13.43 40.74
N SER A 29 -6.62 12.20 41.18
CA SER A 29 -5.86 11.19 40.41
C SER A 29 -6.75 10.31 39.53
N TYR A 30 -8.07 10.46 39.64
CA TYR A 30 -9.04 9.85 38.73
C TYR A 30 -9.50 10.89 37.72
N TYR A 31 -8.72 11.08 36.65
CA TYR A 31 -9.26 11.69 35.44
C TYR A 31 -10.24 10.69 34.81
N THR A 32 -11.45 10.60 35.36
CA THR A 32 -12.56 9.89 34.72
C THR A 32 -13.04 10.76 33.58
N PHE A 33 -12.64 10.40 32.36
CA PHE A 33 -13.16 11.02 31.16
C PHE A 33 -14.69 10.87 31.16
N LYS A 34 -15.42 11.96 31.43
CA LYS A 34 -16.89 12.03 31.39
C LYS A 34 -17.41 12.24 29.96
N GLY A 35 -16.69 11.74 28.96
CA GLY A 35 -17.10 11.91 27.58
C GLY A 35 -18.09 10.84 27.15
N GLU A 36 -18.95 11.23 26.24
CA GLU A 36 -19.94 10.36 25.59
C GLU A 36 -19.22 9.41 24.64
N THR A 37 -19.79 8.23 24.35
CA THR A 37 -19.39 7.41 23.19
C THR A 37 -20.02 8.00 21.93
N VAL A 38 -19.64 7.51 20.74
CA VAL A 38 -20.33 7.89 19.49
C VAL A 38 -21.83 7.69 19.60
N ALA A 39 -22.28 6.53 20.11
CA ALA A 39 -23.70 6.22 20.29
C ALA A 39 -24.40 7.20 21.25
N THR A 40 -23.80 7.47 22.43
CA THR A 40 -24.40 8.38 23.41
C THR A 40 -24.39 9.84 22.92
N TYR A 41 -23.36 10.24 22.16
CA TYR A 41 -23.25 11.60 21.64
C TYR A 41 -24.40 11.95 20.69
N ILE A 42 -24.74 11.04 19.75
CA ILE A 42 -25.84 11.23 18.80
C ILE A 42 -27.20 11.14 19.48
N GLU A 43 -27.36 10.23 20.45
CA GLU A 43 -28.63 10.05 21.17
C GLU A 43 -29.01 11.27 22.04
N ASN A 44 -28.02 11.91 22.67
CA ASN A 44 -28.24 13.10 23.50
C ASN A 44 -28.48 14.39 22.70
N ARG A 45 -28.42 14.34 21.36
CA ARG A 45 -28.60 15.49 20.46
C ARG A 45 -29.63 15.19 19.36
N PRO A 46 -30.88 14.84 19.73
CA PRO A 46 -31.90 14.43 18.76
C PRO A 46 -32.26 15.53 17.76
N ASP A 47 -32.15 16.80 18.15
CA ASP A 47 -32.41 17.96 17.28
C ASP A 47 -31.50 17.95 16.04
N SER A 48 -30.30 17.36 16.12
CA SER A 48 -29.34 17.28 15.01
C SER A 48 -29.14 15.87 14.45
N PHE A 49 -29.35 14.81 15.24
CA PHE A 49 -28.96 13.43 14.86
C PHE A 49 -30.04 12.36 15.13
N SER A 50 -31.30 12.74 15.33
CA SER A 50 -32.39 11.77 15.57
C SER A 50 -32.54 10.74 14.45
N VAL A 51 -32.38 11.15 13.18
CA VAL A 51 -32.49 10.23 12.04
C VAL A 51 -31.34 9.22 12.02
N PHE A 52 -30.08 9.69 12.14
CA PHE A 52 -28.93 8.79 12.20
C PHE A 52 -28.99 7.83 13.39
N THR A 53 -29.44 8.33 14.55
CA THR A 53 -29.65 7.50 15.76
C THR A 53 -30.65 6.38 15.49
N GLN A 54 -31.76 6.67 14.80
CA GLN A 54 -32.74 5.66 14.44
C GLN A 54 -32.17 4.66 13.41
N VAL A 55 -31.39 5.12 12.42
CA VAL A 55 -30.71 4.24 11.44
C VAL A 55 -29.78 3.25 12.16
N VAL A 56 -28.98 3.72 13.11
CA VAL A 56 -28.08 2.88 13.92
C VAL A 56 -28.86 1.83 14.73
N LYS A 57 -29.96 2.24 15.38
CA LYS A 57 -30.81 1.34 16.19
C LYS A 57 -31.48 0.28 15.32
N ASP A 58 -32.06 0.67 14.20
CA ASP A 58 -32.73 -0.22 13.26
C ASP A 58 -31.76 -1.19 12.56
N ALA A 59 -30.50 -0.78 12.36
CA ALA A 59 -29.44 -1.63 11.84
C ALA A 59 -28.89 -2.63 12.89
N GLY A 60 -29.21 -2.44 14.18
CA GLY A 60 -28.67 -3.23 15.27
C GLY A 60 -27.21 -2.91 15.63
N GLU A 61 -26.71 -1.73 15.24
CA GLU A 61 -25.30 -1.34 15.39
C GLU A 61 -25.05 -0.39 16.58
N GLU A 62 -26.03 -0.21 17.46
CA GLU A 62 -25.88 0.62 18.67
C GLU A 62 -24.75 0.10 19.58
N SER A 63 -24.69 -1.23 19.76
CA SER A 63 -23.63 -1.85 20.57
C SER A 63 -22.24 -1.64 19.96
N LEU A 64 -22.12 -1.62 18.63
CA LEU A 64 -20.86 -1.32 17.93
C LEU A 64 -20.38 0.08 18.30
N LEU A 65 -21.24 1.10 18.17
CA LEU A 65 -20.89 2.50 18.41
C LEU A 65 -20.81 2.88 19.90
N ALA A 66 -21.29 2.02 20.80
CA ALA A 66 -21.13 2.16 22.24
C ALA A 66 -19.87 1.44 22.78
N THR A 67 -19.31 0.50 22.04
CA THR A 67 -18.14 -0.29 22.48
C THR A 67 -16.86 0.56 22.43
N TYR A 68 -15.94 0.33 23.37
CA TYR A 68 -14.61 0.95 23.35
C TYR A 68 -13.81 0.53 22.10
N GLY A 69 -13.07 1.48 21.54
CA GLY A 69 -12.26 1.28 20.35
C GLY A 69 -11.79 2.62 19.79
N HIS A 70 -11.23 2.59 18.59
CA HIS A 70 -10.87 3.79 17.83
C HIS A 70 -11.80 3.92 16.62
N TYR A 71 -12.77 4.83 16.72
CA TYR A 71 -13.69 5.15 15.65
C TYR A 71 -13.38 6.52 15.06
N THR A 72 -13.41 6.62 13.73
CA THR A 72 -13.61 7.91 13.04
C THR A 72 -14.99 7.87 12.44
N ALA A 73 -15.90 8.68 12.98
CA ALA A 73 -17.30 8.67 12.61
C ALA A 73 -17.67 9.96 11.89
N PHE A 74 -18.04 9.85 10.62
CA PHE A 74 -18.58 10.96 9.83
C PHE A 74 -20.10 10.98 10.03
N ILE A 75 -20.63 11.85 10.87
CA ILE A 75 -22.04 11.78 11.30
C ILE A 75 -22.89 12.78 10.51
N PRO A 76 -23.84 12.34 9.68
CA PRO A 76 -24.73 13.23 8.93
C PRO A 76 -25.77 13.87 9.85
N THR A 77 -26.14 15.11 9.57
CA THR A 77 -27.23 15.81 10.27
C THR A 77 -28.62 15.30 9.85
N ASN A 78 -29.66 15.68 10.59
CA ASN A 78 -31.05 15.44 10.18
C ASN A 78 -31.35 16.07 8.81
N GLU A 79 -30.84 17.28 8.55
CA GLU A 79 -30.99 17.98 7.27
C GLU A 79 -30.31 17.21 6.12
N ALA A 80 -29.16 16.58 6.38
CA ALA A 80 -28.47 15.73 5.42
C ALA A 80 -29.35 14.54 5.01
N PHE A 81 -30.05 13.93 5.97
CA PHE A 81 -30.99 12.84 5.69
C PHE A 81 -32.24 13.32 4.94
N ASP A 82 -32.79 14.48 5.29
CA ASP A 82 -33.91 15.07 4.56
C ASP A 82 -33.57 15.28 3.08
N ALA A 83 -32.35 15.77 2.81
CA ALA A 83 -31.83 15.91 1.45
C ALA A 83 -31.69 14.54 0.77
N TYR A 84 -31.07 13.56 1.43
CA TYR A 84 -30.90 12.20 0.93
C TYR A 84 -32.23 11.53 0.55
N PHE A 85 -33.24 11.60 1.43
CA PHE A 85 -34.56 11.01 1.19
C PHE A 85 -35.27 11.66 0.00
N LYS A 86 -35.14 12.98 -0.13
CA LYS A 86 -35.71 13.72 -1.26
C LYS A 86 -35.02 13.37 -2.57
N GLU A 87 -33.69 13.30 -2.59
CA GLU A 87 -32.90 12.99 -3.78
C GLU A 87 -33.17 11.57 -4.29
N HIS A 88 -33.24 10.60 -3.39
CA HIS A 88 -33.44 9.18 -3.71
C HIS A 88 -34.92 8.78 -3.79
N ASN A 89 -35.84 9.73 -3.58
CA ASN A 89 -37.28 9.50 -3.53
C ASN A 89 -37.66 8.29 -2.64
N THR A 90 -37.08 8.28 -1.43
CA THR A 90 -37.23 7.20 -0.43
C THR A 90 -37.56 7.80 0.95
N SER A 91 -37.76 6.96 1.95
CA SER A 91 -37.99 7.37 3.34
C SER A 91 -37.34 6.41 4.32
N MET A 92 -37.23 6.83 5.58
CA MET A 92 -36.67 6.01 6.65
C MET A 92 -37.36 4.64 6.82
N GLU A 93 -38.67 4.57 6.57
CA GLU A 93 -39.49 3.36 6.65
C GLU A 93 -39.32 2.44 5.43
N GLN A 94 -38.91 3.00 4.30
CA GLN A 94 -38.71 2.25 3.05
C GLN A 94 -37.32 1.58 3.01
N LEU A 95 -36.35 2.10 3.75
CA LEU A 95 -35.03 1.49 3.88
C LEU A 95 -35.11 0.15 4.63
N THR A 96 -34.57 -0.88 4.02
CA THR A 96 -34.37 -2.19 4.62
C THR A 96 -33.32 -2.13 5.73
N ALA A 97 -33.33 -3.12 6.63
CA ALA A 97 -32.28 -3.23 7.65
C ALA A 97 -30.87 -3.37 7.03
N LYS A 98 -30.75 -3.98 5.84
CA LYS A 98 -29.48 -4.11 5.11
C LYS A 98 -28.98 -2.74 4.65
N GLU A 99 -29.83 -1.95 4.01
CA GLU A 99 -29.47 -0.59 3.54
C GLU A 99 -29.12 0.32 4.72
N LYS A 100 -29.86 0.25 5.83
CA LYS A 100 -29.54 1.01 7.05
C LYS A 100 -28.16 0.64 7.60
N LYS A 101 -27.84 -0.65 7.64
CA LYS A 101 -26.52 -1.13 8.07
C LYS A 101 -25.41 -0.67 7.11
N GLU A 102 -25.64 -0.72 5.81
CA GLU A 102 -24.70 -0.20 4.81
C GLU A 102 -24.47 1.30 5.00
N ILE A 103 -25.53 2.09 5.24
CA ILE A 103 -25.41 3.50 5.59
C ILE A 103 -24.53 3.67 6.82
N VAL A 104 -24.79 2.98 7.93
CA VAL A 104 -23.93 3.07 9.13
C VAL A 104 -22.47 2.77 8.79
N TYR A 105 -22.21 1.67 8.07
CA TYR A 105 -20.85 1.23 7.78
C TYR A 105 -20.09 2.15 6.82
N ASN A 106 -20.78 2.90 5.95
CA ASN A 106 -20.17 3.90 5.08
C ASN A 106 -19.57 5.07 5.88
N HIS A 107 -20.18 5.39 7.01
CA HIS A 107 -19.85 6.57 7.82
C HIS A 107 -18.80 6.29 8.90
N ILE A 108 -18.44 5.02 9.11
CA ILE A 108 -17.60 4.59 10.23
C ILE A 108 -16.32 3.95 9.70
N ILE A 109 -15.18 4.55 10.05
CA ILE A 109 -13.89 3.87 10.04
C ILE A 109 -13.67 3.32 11.44
N ARG A 110 -13.53 2.00 11.54
CA ARG A 110 -13.10 1.34 12.77
C ARG A 110 -11.63 0.94 12.63
N SER A 111 -10.84 1.39 13.58
CA SER A 111 -9.42 1.06 13.71
C SER A 111 -9.14 0.50 15.10
N THR A 112 -7.99 -0.13 15.23
CA THR A 112 -7.47 -0.65 16.49
C THR A 112 -6.67 0.40 17.25
N THR A 113 -6.12 1.40 16.56
CA THR A 113 -5.14 2.35 17.15
C THR A 113 -5.24 3.78 16.61
N ILE A 114 -6.01 4.02 15.55
CA ILE A 114 -6.01 5.29 14.83
C ILE A 114 -7.43 5.83 14.68
N ASP A 115 -7.63 7.04 15.17
CA ASP A 115 -8.78 7.89 14.93
C ASP A 115 -8.29 9.13 14.16
N TYR A 116 -8.83 9.36 12.97
CA TYR A 116 -8.36 10.40 12.07
C TYR A 116 -8.95 11.75 12.44
N LYS A 117 -8.12 12.68 12.88
CA LYS A 117 -8.47 14.09 13.08
C LYS A 117 -8.14 14.89 11.83
N THR A 118 -8.64 16.12 11.73
CA THR A 118 -8.36 16.98 10.56
C THR A 118 -6.87 17.23 10.35
N LYS A 119 -6.05 17.20 11.41
CA LYS A 119 -4.58 17.29 11.33
C LYS A 119 -3.93 16.10 10.59
N ASP A 120 -4.62 14.97 10.52
CA ASP A 120 -4.15 13.73 9.90
C ASP A 120 -4.65 13.61 8.45
N PHE A 121 -5.53 14.52 8.02
CA PHE A 121 -6.11 14.53 6.68
C PHE A 121 -5.10 15.02 5.65
N THR A 122 -5.01 14.28 4.55
CA THR A 122 -4.27 14.63 3.34
C THR A 122 -5.19 14.46 2.14
N GLU A 123 -4.97 15.23 1.08
CA GLU A 123 -5.72 15.05 -0.18
C GLU A 123 -5.59 13.59 -0.65
N GLY A 124 -6.72 12.97 -1.01
CA GLY A 124 -6.78 11.55 -1.39
C GLY A 124 -7.41 10.65 -0.32
N ALA A 125 -7.14 9.36 -0.39
CA ALA A 125 -7.79 8.38 0.48
C ALA A 125 -7.22 8.36 1.90
N LEU A 126 -8.09 8.24 2.90
CA LEU A 126 -7.65 7.92 4.26
C LEU A 126 -6.97 6.54 4.31
N GLY A 127 -6.07 6.38 5.26
CA GLY A 127 -5.23 5.18 5.35
C GLY A 127 -6.02 3.89 5.60
N THR A 128 -7.17 3.99 6.24
CA THR A 128 -8.00 2.86 6.64
C THR A 128 -9.33 2.94 5.90
N SER A 129 -9.80 1.82 5.35
CA SER A 129 -11.14 1.75 4.77
C SER A 129 -12.21 1.87 5.86
N ASN A 130 -13.40 2.33 5.48
CA ASN A 130 -14.58 2.24 6.32
C ASN A 130 -15.03 0.78 6.52
N MET A 131 -16.09 0.59 7.30
CA MET A 131 -16.61 -0.74 7.62
C MET A 131 -17.27 -1.47 6.43
N ASN A 132 -17.52 -0.77 5.32
CA ASN A 132 -17.92 -1.36 4.04
C ASN A 132 -16.73 -1.65 3.10
N ASN A 133 -15.49 -1.60 3.61
CA ASN A 133 -14.27 -1.82 2.82
C ASN A 133 -14.05 -0.81 1.69
N ARG A 134 -14.61 0.39 1.79
CA ARG A 134 -14.38 1.52 0.87
C ARG A 134 -13.50 2.56 1.52
N TYR A 135 -12.66 3.22 0.74
CA TYR A 135 -11.85 4.32 1.26
C TYR A 135 -12.65 5.61 1.29
N MET A 136 -12.41 6.40 2.33
CA MET A 136 -12.93 7.75 2.43
C MET A 136 -11.95 8.70 1.75
N ILE A 137 -12.42 9.47 0.78
CA ILE A 137 -11.60 10.44 0.04
C ILE A 137 -11.72 11.80 0.69
N ILE A 138 -10.61 12.37 1.12
CA ILE A 138 -10.54 13.75 1.60
C ILE A 138 -10.10 14.65 0.46
N SER A 139 -10.80 15.78 0.30
CA SER A 139 -10.44 16.84 -0.63
C SER A 139 -10.72 18.23 -0.05
N TYR A 140 -10.11 19.25 -0.63
CA TYR A 140 -10.21 20.62 -0.13
C TYR A 140 -10.78 21.58 -1.19
N ILE A 141 -11.84 22.30 -0.84
CA ILE A 141 -12.43 23.34 -1.71
C ILE A 141 -12.19 24.70 -1.08
N ALA A 142 -11.70 25.66 -1.86
CA ALA A 142 -11.54 27.03 -1.40
C ALA A 142 -12.92 27.63 -1.07
N ASN A 143 -13.19 27.93 0.20
CA ASN A 143 -14.31 28.78 0.56
C ASN A 143 -13.80 30.22 0.53
N GLY A 144 -14.53 31.14 -0.11
CA GLY A 144 -14.10 32.53 -0.33
C GLY A 144 -13.84 33.36 0.94
N GLN A 145 -13.76 32.73 2.11
CA GLN A 145 -13.49 33.29 3.43
C GLN A 145 -12.04 33.05 3.89
N GLY A 146 -11.17 32.55 3.00
CA GLY A 146 -9.75 32.34 3.30
C GLY A 146 -9.46 31.08 4.11
N ARG A 147 -10.42 30.14 4.17
CA ARG A 147 -10.23 28.77 4.65
C ARG A 147 -10.61 27.81 3.52
N ASN A 148 -10.12 26.58 3.57
CA ASN A 148 -10.63 25.53 2.71
C ASN A 148 -11.70 24.75 3.47
N SER A 149 -12.82 24.47 2.81
CA SER A 149 -13.80 23.49 3.27
C SER A 149 -13.25 22.09 3.01
N ILE A 150 -13.36 21.22 4.01
CA ILE A 150 -12.90 19.84 3.93
C ILE A 150 -14.07 18.99 3.46
N MET A 151 -13.89 18.31 2.34
CA MET A 151 -14.90 17.46 1.73
C MET A 151 -14.55 15.99 1.91
N VAL A 152 -15.56 15.19 2.20
CA VAL A 152 -15.51 13.73 2.25
C VAL A 152 -16.20 13.18 1.01
N ASN A 153 -15.52 12.26 0.31
CA ASN A 153 -15.94 11.65 -0.96
C ASN A 153 -16.33 12.68 -2.03
N LYS A 154 -15.75 13.89 -1.98
CA LYS A 154 -16.09 15.03 -2.84
C LYS A 154 -17.58 15.45 -2.83
N GLN A 155 -18.36 14.91 -1.91
CA GLN A 155 -19.82 15.11 -1.85
C GLN A 155 -20.23 15.86 -0.58
N SER A 156 -19.63 15.52 0.55
CA SER A 156 -20.10 15.96 1.87
C SER A 156 -19.09 16.90 2.54
N GLU A 157 -19.50 18.09 2.94
CA GLU A 157 -18.67 19.03 3.70
C GLU A 157 -18.63 18.63 5.18
N ILE A 158 -17.44 18.68 5.79
CA ILE A 158 -17.31 18.59 7.25
C ILE A 158 -17.65 19.94 7.88
N ILE A 159 -18.85 20.03 8.46
CA ILE A 159 -19.36 21.27 9.08
C ILE A 159 -18.91 21.46 10.53
N MET A 160 -18.63 20.37 11.25
CA MET A 160 -18.07 20.42 12.61
C MET A 160 -17.06 19.28 12.80
N PRO A 161 -15.75 19.57 12.66
CA PRO A 161 -14.71 18.55 12.78
C PRO A 161 -14.26 18.28 14.23
N ASP A 162 -13.51 17.19 14.40
CA ASP A 162 -12.65 16.90 15.57
C ASP A 162 -13.36 16.84 16.93
N ILE A 163 -14.58 16.31 16.97
CA ILE A 163 -15.32 16.13 18.23
C ILE A 163 -14.83 14.87 18.92
N GLU A 164 -14.04 15.03 19.97
CA GLU A 164 -13.50 13.90 20.73
C GLU A 164 -14.59 13.24 21.60
N VAL A 165 -14.73 11.93 21.45
CA VAL A 165 -15.61 11.04 22.21
C VAL A 165 -14.79 9.91 22.84
N HIS A 166 -15.37 9.16 23.78
CA HIS A 166 -14.60 8.17 24.55
C HIS A 166 -14.01 7.06 23.66
N ASN A 167 -14.68 6.71 22.57
CA ASN A 167 -14.26 5.67 21.64
C ASN A 167 -13.80 6.23 20.28
N GLY A 168 -13.37 7.49 20.20
CA GLY A 168 -12.74 8.04 18.98
C GLY A 168 -13.10 9.49 18.70
N VAL A 169 -13.34 9.81 17.42
CA VAL A 169 -13.62 11.16 16.93
C VAL A 169 -14.84 11.20 16.02
N ILE A 170 -15.66 12.23 16.17
CA ILE A 170 -16.78 12.55 15.30
C ILE A 170 -16.44 13.76 14.42
N HIS A 171 -16.76 13.64 13.14
CA HIS A 171 -16.83 14.75 12.18
C HIS A 171 -18.28 14.86 11.72
N VAL A 172 -18.94 15.97 12.02
CA VAL A 172 -20.32 16.18 11.54
C VAL A 172 -20.27 16.64 10.09
N ILE A 173 -21.11 16.03 9.26
CA ILE A 173 -21.15 16.26 7.81
C ILE A 173 -22.56 16.66 7.34
N ASP A 174 -22.65 17.30 6.18
CA ASP A 174 -23.91 17.85 5.63
C ASP A 174 -24.60 16.97 4.57
N HIS A 175 -23.98 15.86 4.15
CA HIS A 175 -24.58 14.86 3.26
C HIS A 175 -24.40 13.44 3.79
N VAL A 176 -25.40 12.58 3.54
CA VAL A 176 -25.28 11.13 3.76
C VAL A 176 -24.31 10.55 2.75
N LEU A 177 -23.29 9.84 3.22
CA LEU A 177 -22.26 9.22 2.39
C LEU A 177 -22.78 7.95 1.72
N VAL A 178 -22.79 7.98 0.39
CA VAL A 178 -23.16 6.84 -0.46
C VAL A 178 -21.99 6.57 -1.41
N PRO A 179 -21.27 5.45 -1.28
CA PRO A 179 -20.18 5.11 -2.19
C PRO A 179 -20.72 4.88 -3.59
N SER A 180 -19.85 5.08 -4.60
CA SER A 180 -20.21 4.75 -5.98
C SER A 180 -20.35 3.23 -6.15
N GLU A 181 -21.51 2.82 -6.64
CA GLU A 181 -21.80 1.48 -7.13
C GLU A 181 -21.59 1.36 -8.64
N GLU A 182 -20.96 2.35 -9.28
CA GLU A 182 -20.66 2.34 -10.70
C GLU A 182 -19.21 1.90 -10.95
N THR A 183 -18.98 1.22 -12.07
CA THR A 183 -17.61 0.86 -12.49
C THR A 183 -16.88 2.06 -13.09
N LEU A 184 -15.54 2.06 -13.10
CA LEU A 184 -14.75 3.16 -13.68
C LEU A 184 -15.15 3.49 -15.13
N GLY A 185 -15.41 2.49 -15.98
CA GLY A 185 -15.83 2.79 -17.34
C GLY A 185 -17.26 3.33 -17.44
N SER A 186 -18.16 2.94 -16.53
CA SER A 186 -19.50 3.54 -16.43
C SER A 186 -19.40 5.01 -16.06
N ILE A 187 -18.65 5.31 -14.99
CA ILE A 187 -18.38 6.68 -14.52
C ILE A 187 -17.77 7.52 -15.65
N LEU A 188 -16.71 7.02 -16.29
CA LEU A 188 -16.04 7.79 -17.35
C LEU A 188 -16.95 8.09 -18.55
N ASN A 189 -17.85 7.18 -18.91
CA ASN A 189 -18.81 7.39 -20.00
C ASN A 189 -19.82 8.52 -19.69
N GLU A 190 -20.10 8.77 -18.41
CA GLU A 190 -21.01 9.83 -17.97
C GLU A 190 -20.34 11.20 -17.87
N MET A 191 -19.01 11.27 -18.01
CA MET A 191 -18.22 12.50 -17.93
C MET A 191 -17.94 13.07 -19.33
N PRO A 192 -18.68 14.11 -19.79
CA PRO A 192 -18.58 14.60 -21.17
C PRO A 192 -17.19 15.12 -21.54
N GLU A 193 -16.45 15.64 -20.56
CA GLU A 193 -15.10 16.15 -20.71
C GLU A 193 -14.05 15.04 -20.93
N TYR A 194 -14.42 13.76 -20.83
CA TYR A 194 -13.56 12.60 -21.15
C TYR A 194 -14.06 11.79 -22.35
N SER A 195 -14.99 12.33 -23.13
CA SER A 195 -15.69 11.59 -24.20
C SER A 195 -14.76 10.88 -25.19
N TYR A 196 -13.59 11.45 -25.52
CA TYR A 196 -12.65 10.81 -26.45
C TYR A 196 -11.98 9.58 -25.84
N PHE A 197 -11.55 9.68 -24.58
CA PHE A 197 -10.96 8.56 -23.86
C PHE A 197 -12.02 7.47 -23.60
N ALA A 198 -13.22 7.86 -23.19
CA ALA A 198 -14.34 6.96 -22.96
C ALA A 198 -14.72 6.18 -24.24
N GLU A 199 -14.76 6.84 -25.40
CA GLU A 199 -14.98 6.17 -26.69
C GLU A 199 -13.86 5.15 -26.99
N ALA A 200 -12.60 5.51 -26.75
CA ALA A 200 -11.47 4.61 -26.95
C ALA A 200 -11.52 3.39 -26.01
N LEU A 201 -11.86 3.59 -24.74
CA LEU A 201 -12.03 2.53 -23.76
C LEU A 201 -13.13 1.53 -24.20
N ARG A 202 -14.23 2.04 -24.74
CA ARG A 202 -15.33 1.22 -25.27
C ARG A 202 -14.91 0.44 -26.51
N LEU A 203 -14.25 1.09 -27.48
CA LEU A 203 -13.82 0.43 -28.72
C LEU A 203 -12.78 -0.66 -28.50
N THR A 204 -11.93 -0.50 -27.48
CA THR A 204 -10.89 -1.47 -27.15
C THR A 204 -11.39 -2.65 -26.32
N HIS A 205 -12.63 -2.59 -25.81
CA HIS A 205 -13.23 -3.56 -24.89
C HIS A 205 -12.43 -3.73 -23.58
N LEU A 206 -11.59 -2.76 -23.23
CA LEU A 206 -10.84 -2.80 -21.97
C LEU A 206 -11.75 -2.58 -20.76
N ASN A 207 -12.91 -1.93 -20.93
CA ASN A 207 -13.92 -1.84 -19.89
C ASN A 207 -14.38 -3.22 -19.40
N ASP A 208 -14.53 -4.19 -20.31
CA ASP A 208 -14.96 -5.55 -19.97
C ASP A 208 -13.93 -6.26 -19.07
N SER A 209 -12.65 -5.87 -19.19
CA SER A 209 -11.52 -6.46 -18.44
C SER A 209 -11.37 -5.94 -17.01
N ILE A 210 -12.18 -4.95 -16.59
CA ILE A 210 -12.05 -4.31 -15.28
C ILE A 210 -13.32 -4.39 -14.43
N THR A 211 -14.28 -5.23 -14.78
CA THR A 211 -15.58 -5.29 -14.09
C THR A 211 -15.53 -6.03 -12.76
N GLU A 212 -14.65 -7.02 -12.62
CA GLU A 212 -14.55 -7.85 -11.42
C GLU A 212 -13.81 -7.15 -10.28
N THR A 213 -14.37 -7.24 -9.07
CA THR A 213 -13.79 -6.69 -7.83
C THR A 213 -13.20 -7.76 -6.91
N TYR A 214 -13.45 -9.03 -7.21
CA TYR A 214 -12.91 -10.19 -6.49
C TYR A 214 -12.64 -11.34 -7.46
N ASP A 215 -11.53 -12.04 -7.25
CA ASP A 215 -11.27 -13.34 -7.88
C ASP A 215 -12.00 -14.42 -7.06
N MET A 216 -13.20 -14.78 -7.53
CA MET A 216 -14.06 -15.78 -6.90
C MET A 216 -13.54 -17.22 -7.06
N SER A 217 -12.49 -17.44 -7.87
CA SER A 217 -11.87 -18.77 -8.01
C SER A 217 -10.88 -19.08 -6.87
N TYR A 218 -10.47 -18.07 -6.11
CA TYR A 218 -9.61 -18.26 -4.96
C TYR A 218 -10.38 -18.75 -3.75
N GLU A 219 -10.00 -19.92 -3.26
CA GLU A 219 -10.44 -20.43 -1.96
C GLU A 219 -9.26 -20.40 -0.98
N SER A 220 -9.41 -19.60 0.08
CA SER A 220 -8.43 -19.58 1.16
C SER A 220 -8.39 -20.93 1.88
N PRO A 221 -7.20 -21.54 2.08
CA PRO A 221 -7.08 -22.77 2.85
C PRO A 221 -7.27 -22.54 4.36
N TYR A 222 -7.37 -21.29 4.81
CA TYR A 222 -7.50 -20.93 6.22
C TYR A 222 -8.97 -20.73 6.58
N SER A 223 -9.51 -21.56 7.47
CA SER A 223 -10.92 -21.50 7.89
C SER A 223 -11.19 -20.55 9.07
N THR A 224 -10.15 -19.98 9.67
CA THR A 224 -10.24 -19.11 10.85
C THR A 224 -9.81 -17.69 10.52
N GLU A 225 -10.33 -16.73 11.28
CA GLU A 225 -9.96 -15.31 11.15
C GLU A 225 -8.48 -15.06 11.47
N TYR A 226 -7.91 -15.86 12.37
CA TYR A 226 -6.50 -15.81 12.75
C TYR A 226 -5.90 -17.21 12.78
N VAL A 227 -4.61 -17.30 12.48
CA VAL A 227 -3.84 -18.56 12.48
C VAL A 227 -2.52 -18.38 13.21
N ASN A 228 -2.01 -19.44 13.83
CA ASN A 228 -0.68 -19.40 14.44
C ASN A 228 0.39 -19.76 13.39
N ILE A 229 1.33 -18.84 13.16
CA ILE A 229 2.51 -19.06 12.31
C ILE A 229 3.74 -18.81 13.18
N LEU A 230 4.51 -19.86 13.46
CA LEU A 230 5.76 -19.77 14.23
C LEU A 230 5.60 -19.06 15.59
N GLY A 231 4.48 -19.27 16.28
CA GLY A 231 4.18 -18.65 17.56
C GLY A 231 3.48 -17.28 17.46
N TYR A 232 3.41 -16.68 16.27
CA TYR A 232 2.69 -15.43 16.03
C TYR A 232 1.24 -15.70 15.62
N THR A 233 0.29 -14.96 16.19
CA THR A 233 -1.09 -14.93 15.71
C THR A 233 -1.15 -13.99 14.51
N MET A 234 -1.39 -14.55 13.31
CA MET A 234 -1.38 -13.85 12.03
C MET A 234 -2.80 -13.79 11.46
N LYS A 235 -3.11 -12.74 10.71
CA LYS A 235 -4.32 -12.68 9.88
C LYS A 235 -4.03 -13.27 8.49
N PRO A 236 -4.61 -14.43 8.12
CA PRO A 236 -4.47 -14.96 6.78
C PRO A 236 -5.27 -14.13 5.77
N LEU A 237 -4.75 -13.97 4.57
CA LEU A 237 -5.48 -13.35 3.47
C LEU A 237 -6.58 -14.29 2.95
N GLN A 238 -7.82 -13.91 3.22
CA GLN A 238 -9.00 -14.74 2.99
C GLN A 238 -9.59 -14.58 1.58
N GLN A 239 -9.44 -13.42 0.96
CA GLN A 239 -10.04 -13.09 -0.33
C GLN A 239 -8.99 -12.46 -1.24
N ARG A 240 -9.13 -12.66 -2.56
CA ARG A 240 -8.33 -11.95 -3.56
C ARG A 240 -9.15 -10.80 -4.13
N ARG A 241 -8.91 -9.59 -3.62
CA ARG A 241 -9.48 -8.36 -4.17
C ARG A 241 -8.83 -8.02 -5.50
N LEU A 242 -9.68 -7.60 -6.42
CA LEU A 242 -9.32 -7.00 -7.70
C LEU A 242 -9.68 -5.52 -7.63
N GLY A 243 -8.89 -4.70 -8.29
CA GLY A 243 -9.09 -3.27 -8.30
C GLY A 243 -8.20 -2.64 -9.35
N TYR A 244 -8.59 -1.47 -9.83
CA TYR A 244 -7.97 -0.85 -11.00
C TYR A 244 -7.70 0.64 -10.76
N THR A 245 -6.73 1.17 -11.48
CA THR A 245 -6.46 2.60 -11.53
C THR A 245 -6.43 2.99 -12.99
N MET A 246 -7.20 4.01 -13.35
CA MET A 246 -7.29 4.55 -14.70
C MET A 246 -6.74 5.97 -14.72
N PHE A 247 -5.78 6.22 -15.60
CA PHE A 247 -5.25 7.55 -15.86
C PHE A 247 -5.89 8.06 -17.15
N ALA A 248 -6.78 9.04 -17.07
CA ALA A 248 -7.56 9.51 -18.21
C ALA A 248 -7.19 10.95 -18.57
N GLU A 249 -6.86 11.21 -19.84
CA GLU A 249 -6.78 12.58 -20.36
C GLU A 249 -8.19 13.14 -20.60
N PRO A 250 -8.50 14.34 -20.10
CA PRO A 250 -9.69 15.06 -20.54
C PRO A 250 -9.52 15.50 -22.00
N ASN A 251 -10.65 15.73 -22.68
CA ASN A 251 -10.71 16.22 -24.06
C ASN A 251 -9.82 17.45 -24.26
N SER A 252 -9.76 18.37 -23.29
CA SER A 252 -8.92 19.57 -23.39
C SER A 252 -7.41 19.28 -23.50
N VAL A 253 -6.93 18.23 -22.84
CA VAL A 253 -5.52 17.78 -22.94
C VAL A 253 -5.26 17.12 -24.30
N MET A 254 -6.21 16.33 -24.79
CA MET A 254 -6.15 15.72 -26.12
C MET A 254 -6.19 16.77 -27.24
N GLU A 255 -7.09 17.75 -27.14
CA GLU A 255 -7.24 18.85 -28.10
C GLU A 255 -6.00 19.73 -28.16
N ALA A 256 -5.36 20.02 -27.02
CA ALA A 256 -4.08 20.72 -26.96
C ALA A 256 -2.96 19.98 -27.72
N SER A 257 -3.12 18.67 -27.91
CA SER A 257 -2.23 17.81 -28.69
C SER A 257 -2.71 17.56 -30.13
N GLY A 258 -3.76 18.28 -30.57
CA GLY A 258 -4.33 18.19 -31.91
C GLY A 258 -5.23 16.97 -32.14
N ILE A 259 -5.80 16.39 -31.08
CA ILE A 259 -6.73 15.26 -31.14
C ILE A 259 -8.15 15.80 -30.93
N HIS A 260 -8.97 15.74 -31.97
CA HIS A 260 -10.35 16.25 -31.95
C HIS A 260 -11.41 15.14 -32.10
N GLY A 261 -11.05 13.93 -31.67
CA GLY A 261 -11.91 12.75 -31.72
C GLY A 261 -11.13 11.46 -31.91
N ILE A 262 -11.86 10.36 -32.01
CA ILE A 262 -11.28 9.01 -31.98
C ILE A 262 -10.34 8.70 -33.15
N ASP A 263 -10.63 9.21 -34.35
CA ASP A 263 -9.78 8.99 -35.52
C ASP A 263 -8.39 9.61 -35.36
N ASP A 264 -8.30 10.78 -34.72
CA ASP A 264 -7.02 11.43 -34.45
C ASP A 264 -6.28 10.73 -33.32
N LEU A 265 -6.99 10.22 -32.31
CA LEU A 265 -6.39 9.41 -31.24
C LEU A 265 -5.81 8.09 -31.79
N ILE A 266 -6.52 7.41 -32.69
CA ILE A 266 -6.02 6.21 -33.38
C ILE A 266 -4.75 6.54 -34.17
N LYS A 267 -4.73 7.64 -34.93
CA LYS A 267 -3.54 8.09 -35.65
C LYS A 267 -2.40 8.41 -34.69
N TYR A 268 -2.69 9.05 -33.56
CA TYR A 268 -1.72 9.37 -32.52
C TYR A 268 -1.10 8.11 -31.92
N ALA A 269 -1.92 7.14 -31.50
CA ALA A 269 -1.48 5.87 -30.94
C ALA A 269 -0.59 5.08 -31.93
N ARG A 270 -0.92 5.08 -33.23
CA ARG A 270 -0.13 4.40 -34.27
C ARG A 270 1.32 4.91 -34.38
N LYS A 271 1.60 6.15 -33.94
CA LYS A 271 2.96 6.70 -33.93
C LYS A 271 3.89 5.95 -32.97
N TYR A 272 3.35 5.45 -31.87
CA TYR A 272 4.11 4.80 -30.79
C TYR A 272 3.96 3.28 -30.78
N TYR A 273 2.78 2.77 -31.15
CA TYR A 273 2.45 1.34 -31.01
C TYR A 273 2.36 0.58 -32.34
N GLY A 274 2.65 1.24 -33.46
CA GLY A 274 2.63 0.65 -34.80
C GLY A 274 1.22 0.44 -35.35
N THR A 275 1.07 -0.46 -36.33
CA THR A 275 -0.19 -0.65 -37.08
C THR A 275 -0.64 -2.11 -37.14
N GLN A 276 -0.16 -2.97 -36.25
CA GLN A 276 -0.61 -4.35 -36.17
C GLN A 276 -2.09 -4.39 -35.77
N ASP A 277 -2.87 -5.28 -36.40
CA ASP A 277 -4.31 -5.44 -36.19
C ASP A 277 -5.09 -4.12 -36.25
N ALA A 278 -4.70 -3.23 -37.18
CA ALA A 278 -5.20 -1.85 -37.27
C ALA A 278 -6.73 -1.71 -37.34
N ASP A 279 -7.40 -2.71 -37.90
CA ASP A 279 -8.86 -2.75 -38.09
C ASP A 279 -9.61 -3.51 -36.97
N ASN A 280 -8.88 -4.04 -35.98
CA ASN A 280 -9.46 -4.74 -34.84
C ASN A 280 -9.03 -4.06 -33.51
N PRO A 281 -9.78 -3.04 -33.03
CA PRO A 281 -9.44 -2.32 -31.80
C PRO A 281 -9.50 -3.19 -30.53
N THR A 282 -10.14 -4.35 -30.57
CA THR A 282 -10.20 -5.31 -29.45
C THR A 282 -8.94 -6.16 -29.32
N SER A 283 -8.12 -6.23 -30.38
CA SER A 283 -6.84 -6.95 -30.32
C SER A 283 -5.88 -6.26 -29.36
N ARG A 284 -5.24 -7.02 -28.48
CA ARG A 284 -4.14 -6.53 -27.62
C ARG A 284 -2.92 -6.04 -28.42
N ASN A 285 -2.83 -6.39 -29.71
CA ASN A 285 -1.77 -5.88 -30.59
C ASN A 285 -2.09 -4.53 -31.23
N ASN A 286 -3.37 -4.11 -31.22
CA ASN A 286 -3.83 -2.88 -31.83
C ASN A 286 -3.28 -1.64 -31.10
N ALA A 287 -2.93 -0.61 -31.86
CA ALA A 287 -2.33 0.60 -31.31
C ALA A 287 -3.22 1.33 -30.29
N LEU A 288 -4.52 1.46 -30.57
CA LEU A 288 -5.47 2.08 -29.64
C LEU A 288 -5.59 1.25 -28.35
N ASN A 289 -5.65 -0.07 -28.49
CA ASN A 289 -5.70 -0.98 -27.34
C ASN A 289 -4.45 -0.87 -26.46
N LYS A 290 -3.27 -0.87 -27.07
CA LYS A 290 -1.99 -0.68 -26.36
C LYS A 290 -1.91 0.68 -25.68
N PHE A 291 -2.35 1.74 -26.36
CA PHE A 291 -2.46 3.08 -25.79
C PHE A 291 -3.32 3.03 -24.51
N ILE A 292 -4.58 2.58 -24.59
CA ILE A 292 -5.47 2.56 -23.42
C ILE A 292 -4.98 1.60 -22.33
N SER A 293 -4.40 0.45 -22.69
CA SER A 293 -3.84 -0.49 -21.72
C SER A 293 -2.69 0.10 -20.89
N TYR A 294 -1.88 0.99 -21.49
CA TYR A 294 -0.80 1.68 -20.79
C TYR A 294 -1.30 2.69 -19.74
N HIS A 295 -2.54 3.15 -19.88
CA HIS A 295 -3.19 4.10 -18.96
C HIS A 295 -3.84 3.42 -17.76
N MET A 296 -3.68 2.11 -17.61
CA MET A 296 -4.40 1.34 -16.60
C MET A 296 -3.45 0.49 -15.77
N LEU A 297 -3.71 0.44 -14.46
CA LEU A 297 -3.06 -0.50 -13.53
C LEU A 297 -4.10 -1.51 -13.03
N ASN A 298 -3.66 -2.73 -12.76
CA ASN A 298 -4.45 -3.76 -12.07
C ASN A 298 -4.42 -3.62 -10.55
N ARG A 299 -4.34 -2.37 -10.07
CA ARG A 299 -4.30 -2.01 -8.65
C ARG A 299 -5.25 -0.86 -8.39
N GLN A 300 -6.02 -0.90 -7.32
CA GLN A 300 -6.84 0.23 -6.86
C GLN A 300 -5.99 1.16 -5.99
N MET A 301 -5.73 2.36 -6.49
CA MET A 301 -4.81 3.30 -5.85
C MET A 301 -5.32 4.74 -5.96
N SER A 302 -5.45 5.43 -4.83
CA SER A 302 -5.61 6.88 -4.75
C SER A 302 -4.26 7.58 -4.98
N THR A 303 -4.28 8.88 -5.26
CA THR A 303 -3.06 9.66 -5.55
C THR A 303 -2.04 9.65 -4.41
N ASN A 304 -2.50 9.66 -3.16
CA ASN A 304 -1.65 9.56 -1.98
C ASN A 304 -1.19 8.12 -1.63
N SER A 305 -1.50 7.14 -2.48
CA SER A 305 -1.13 5.72 -2.30
C SER A 305 -0.12 5.21 -3.34
N PHE A 306 0.30 6.04 -4.30
CA PHE A 306 1.30 5.65 -5.31
C PHE A 306 2.69 5.48 -4.74
N ILE A 307 3.07 6.27 -3.75
CA ILE A 307 4.44 6.29 -3.23
C ILE A 307 4.39 6.37 -1.71
N TYR A 308 5.26 5.60 -1.05
CA TYR A 308 5.39 5.66 0.39
C TYR A 308 5.80 7.07 0.83
N SER A 309 4.94 7.71 1.63
CA SER A 309 5.16 9.09 2.07
C SER A 309 5.71 9.21 3.51
N GLY A 310 5.84 8.08 4.22
CA GLY A 310 6.09 8.03 5.66
C GLY A 310 7.55 8.25 6.12
N PRO A 311 7.79 8.13 7.43
CA PRO A 311 9.03 8.55 8.08
C PRO A 311 10.24 7.64 7.81
N CYS A 312 10.06 6.46 7.22
CA CYS A 312 11.17 5.61 6.78
C CYS A 312 11.87 6.10 5.50
N THR A 313 11.63 7.36 5.10
CA THR A 313 12.36 8.07 4.05
C THR A 313 13.20 9.18 4.66
N SER A 314 14.46 9.28 4.26
CA SER A 314 15.34 10.38 4.60
C SER A 314 14.78 11.70 4.08
N SER A 315 14.80 12.75 4.92
CA SER A 315 14.23 14.06 4.59
C SER A 315 14.79 14.67 3.30
N TYR A 316 16.08 14.43 2.99
CA TYR A 316 16.74 14.89 1.76
C TYR A 316 16.26 14.20 0.47
N TYR A 317 15.53 13.09 0.58
CA TYR A 317 15.11 12.25 -0.55
C TYR A 317 13.57 12.24 -0.74
N MET A 318 12.81 13.04 0.01
CA MET A 318 11.34 13.03 -0.02
C MET A 318 10.75 13.36 -1.40
N ASP A 319 11.41 14.22 -2.16
CA ASP A 319 11.08 14.63 -3.53
C ASP A 319 11.70 13.71 -4.61
N LYS A 320 12.58 12.79 -4.20
CA LYS A 320 13.28 11.83 -5.08
C LYS A 320 12.69 10.44 -5.04
N ARG A 321 11.66 10.20 -4.22
CA ARG A 321 10.99 8.91 -4.14
C ARG A 321 10.28 8.58 -5.44
N TYR A 322 10.31 7.30 -5.80
CA TYR A 322 9.66 6.76 -6.97
C TYR A 322 9.15 5.36 -6.67
N GLU A 323 8.19 4.92 -7.46
CA GLU A 323 7.74 3.53 -7.54
C GLU A 323 7.50 3.15 -9.00
N TYR A 324 7.63 1.86 -9.29
CA TYR A 324 7.42 1.32 -10.64
C TYR A 324 6.26 0.34 -10.62
N TYR A 325 5.28 0.57 -11.51
CA TYR A 325 4.10 -0.27 -11.64
C TYR A 325 4.03 -0.87 -13.02
N GLU A 326 3.79 -2.17 -13.09
CA GLU A 326 3.39 -2.80 -14.34
C GLU A 326 1.97 -2.37 -14.70
N THR A 327 1.83 -1.87 -15.94
CA THR A 327 0.55 -1.45 -16.50
C THR A 327 -0.22 -2.64 -17.08
N MET A 328 -1.46 -2.44 -17.49
CA MET A 328 -2.22 -3.45 -18.23
C MET A 328 -1.71 -3.66 -19.66
N LEU A 329 -0.81 -2.80 -20.14
CA LEU A 329 0.00 -3.09 -21.33
C LEU A 329 1.12 -4.06 -20.92
N GLU A 330 1.05 -5.27 -21.46
CA GLU A 330 1.90 -6.39 -21.08
C GLU A 330 3.39 -6.03 -21.03
N ASN A 331 4.05 -6.35 -19.91
CA ASN A 331 5.47 -6.12 -19.67
C ASN A 331 5.91 -4.65 -19.83
N ARG A 332 5.03 -3.68 -19.59
CA ARG A 332 5.36 -2.25 -19.63
C ARG A 332 5.21 -1.61 -18.25
N LEU A 333 6.32 -1.05 -17.79
CA LEU A 333 6.38 -0.29 -16.56
C LEU A 333 5.97 1.17 -16.77
N MET A 334 5.41 1.74 -15.71
CA MET A 334 5.24 3.16 -15.49
C MET A 334 6.00 3.53 -14.23
N GLU A 335 6.77 4.61 -14.29
CA GLU A 335 7.29 5.25 -13.07
C GLU A 335 6.26 6.25 -12.55
N ILE A 336 6.03 6.25 -11.25
CA ILE A 336 5.41 7.36 -10.54
C ILE A 336 6.42 7.91 -9.54
N LYS A 337 6.74 9.20 -9.65
CA LYS A 337 7.65 9.94 -8.77
C LYS A 337 6.90 10.93 -7.88
N ALA A 338 7.50 11.28 -6.74
CA ALA A 338 6.97 12.24 -5.78
C ALA A 338 6.47 13.52 -6.47
N GLY A 339 5.29 13.99 -6.06
CA GLY A 339 4.55 15.03 -6.79
C GLY A 339 3.56 14.48 -7.83
N ASN A 340 3.36 13.15 -7.86
CA ASN A 340 2.50 12.47 -8.82
C ASN A 340 2.91 12.74 -10.27
N HIS A 341 4.23 12.70 -10.49
CA HIS A 341 4.85 12.81 -11.80
C HIS A 341 4.96 11.41 -12.40
N ILE A 342 4.28 11.19 -13.52
CA ILE A 342 4.37 9.96 -14.29
C ILE A 342 5.51 10.09 -15.30
N ASN A 343 6.42 9.11 -15.31
CA ASN A 343 7.54 8.98 -16.25
C ASN A 343 8.40 10.26 -16.35
N GLU A 344 8.92 10.74 -15.23
CA GLU A 344 9.77 11.94 -15.23
C GLU A 344 11.10 11.66 -15.93
N GLN A 345 11.38 12.45 -16.97
CA GLN A 345 12.61 12.41 -17.76
C GLN A 345 13.73 13.20 -17.07
N SER A 346 14.98 12.90 -17.43
CA SER A 346 16.17 13.61 -16.96
C SER A 346 16.15 15.14 -17.18
N ASN A 347 15.39 15.61 -18.18
CA ASN A 347 15.20 17.03 -18.47
C ASN A 347 14.08 17.71 -17.65
N GLY A 348 13.40 16.97 -16.76
CA GLY A 348 12.30 17.45 -15.92
C GLY A 348 10.92 17.42 -16.58
N LYS A 349 10.78 16.85 -17.79
CA LYS A 349 9.46 16.62 -18.42
C LYS A 349 8.79 15.41 -17.79
N TYR A 350 7.50 15.53 -17.48
CA TYR A 350 6.67 14.45 -16.93
C TYR A 350 5.22 14.59 -17.40
N VAL A 351 4.40 13.58 -17.13
CA VAL A 351 2.94 13.69 -17.18
C VAL A 351 2.42 13.87 -15.76
N GLY A 352 1.75 14.98 -15.46
CA GLY A 352 1.23 15.25 -14.11
C GLY A 352 -0.21 14.76 -13.92
N ILE A 353 -0.61 14.56 -12.67
CA ILE A 353 -1.98 14.24 -12.25
C ILE A 353 -2.65 15.51 -11.69
N ASN A 354 -3.87 15.81 -12.13
CA ASN A 354 -4.67 16.90 -11.58
C ASN A 354 -5.48 16.41 -10.38
N GLU A 355 -4.95 16.61 -9.16
CA GLU A 355 -5.58 16.18 -7.90
C GLU A 355 -7.06 16.56 -7.78
N SER A 356 -7.41 17.81 -8.12
CA SER A 356 -8.79 18.31 -7.98
C SER A 356 -9.80 17.51 -8.83
N ALA A 357 -9.35 17.01 -9.98
CA ALA A 357 -10.13 16.19 -10.91
C ALA A 357 -9.81 14.69 -10.82
N SER A 358 -9.05 14.25 -9.80
CA SER A 358 -8.59 12.86 -9.60
C SER A 358 -9.19 12.23 -8.35
N ASN A 359 -8.80 11.00 -7.99
CA ASN A 359 -9.44 10.25 -6.88
C ASN A 359 -10.95 10.10 -7.07
N ILE A 360 -11.41 9.99 -8.33
CA ILE A 360 -12.81 9.69 -8.63
C ILE A 360 -13.02 8.20 -8.32
N ASP A 361 -13.79 7.91 -7.29
CA ASP A 361 -14.02 6.58 -6.75
C ASP A 361 -15.11 5.84 -7.55
N GLY A 362 -14.82 4.60 -7.92
CA GLY A 362 -15.78 3.64 -8.47
C GLY A 362 -15.70 2.31 -7.75
N MET A 363 -16.69 1.43 -7.94
CA MET A 363 -16.76 0.15 -7.22
C MET A 363 -15.52 -0.73 -7.38
N ASN A 364 -14.80 -0.55 -8.48
CA ASN A 364 -13.66 -1.33 -8.93
C ASN A 364 -12.35 -0.53 -8.94
N GLY A 365 -12.30 0.72 -8.44
CA GLY A 365 -11.05 1.46 -8.42
C GLY A 365 -11.12 2.98 -8.40
N PHE A 366 -10.11 3.62 -9.00
CA PHE A 366 -10.01 5.07 -9.11
C PHE A 366 -9.73 5.56 -10.54
N ILE A 367 -10.30 6.71 -10.90
CA ILE A 367 -9.93 7.48 -12.09
C ILE A 367 -9.13 8.72 -11.65
N HIS A 368 -8.02 8.96 -12.33
CA HIS A 368 -7.16 10.14 -12.16
C HIS A 368 -7.03 10.90 -13.46
N SER A 369 -7.27 12.20 -13.39
CA SER A 369 -7.21 13.11 -14.53
C SER A 369 -5.77 13.50 -14.82
N LEU A 370 -5.33 13.30 -16.06
CA LEU A 370 -4.00 13.67 -16.50
C LEU A 370 -3.92 15.12 -16.99
N THR A 371 -2.74 15.72 -16.87
CA THR A 371 -2.45 17.10 -17.32
C THR A 371 -1.75 17.16 -18.68
N ASN A 372 -1.24 16.02 -19.16
CA ASN A 372 -0.54 15.87 -20.44
C ASN A 372 -0.85 14.49 -21.04
N MET A 373 -0.64 14.33 -22.35
CA MET A 373 -0.76 13.04 -23.02
C MET A 373 0.25 12.03 -22.46
N LEU A 374 -0.25 10.87 -22.04
CA LEU A 374 0.57 9.74 -21.61
C LEU A 374 0.77 8.75 -22.77
N VAL A 375 2.02 8.36 -23.00
CA VAL A 375 2.40 7.36 -24.00
C VAL A 375 3.57 6.53 -23.50
N TYR A 376 3.64 5.28 -23.91
CA TYR A 376 4.87 4.50 -23.82
C TYR A 376 5.70 4.77 -25.08
N ASP A 377 6.51 5.82 -25.03
CA ASP A 377 7.53 6.08 -26.03
C ASP A 377 8.73 5.20 -25.72
N GLU A 378 8.90 4.10 -26.47
CA GLU A 378 9.91 3.08 -26.17
C GLU A 378 11.33 3.65 -26.15
N ASP A 379 11.67 4.55 -27.06
CA ASP A 379 13.00 5.17 -27.09
C ASP A 379 13.26 5.99 -25.82
N VAL A 380 12.29 6.80 -25.38
CA VAL A 380 12.39 7.60 -24.16
C VAL A 380 12.42 6.71 -22.91
N MET A 381 11.58 5.68 -22.87
CA MET A 381 11.50 4.78 -21.71
C MET A 381 12.80 3.99 -21.55
N VAL A 382 13.36 3.47 -22.64
CA VAL A 382 14.58 2.66 -22.62
C VAL A 382 15.85 3.49 -22.41
N SER A 383 15.92 4.70 -22.97
CA SER A 383 17.15 5.51 -22.90
C SER A 383 17.24 6.45 -21.69
N ASP A 384 16.11 6.83 -21.10
CA ASP A 384 16.02 7.81 -20.00
C ASP A 384 15.24 7.25 -18.80
N VAL A 385 13.91 7.13 -18.93
CA VAL A 385 13.02 6.91 -17.76
C VAL A 385 13.33 5.62 -17.01
N LEU A 386 13.63 4.51 -17.71
CA LEU A 386 13.97 3.22 -17.11
C LEU A 386 15.49 2.93 -17.16
N ASN A 387 16.31 3.82 -17.72
CA ASN A 387 17.77 3.70 -17.75
C ASN A 387 18.40 4.28 -16.46
N LYS A 388 17.87 3.86 -15.32
CA LYS A 388 18.29 4.27 -13.98
C LYS A 388 18.19 3.09 -13.01
N ARG A 389 18.62 3.27 -11.76
CA ARG A 389 18.40 2.27 -10.72
C ARG A 389 16.91 2.13 -10.45
N ILE A 390 16.34 0.98 -10.78
CA ILE A 390 14.96 0.61 -10.49
C ILE A 390 14.96 -0.19 -9.19
N ARG A 391 14.67 0.47 -8.07
CA ARG A 391 14.42 -0.19 -6.78
C ARG A 391 12.92 -0.39 -6.62
N PHE A 392 12.51 -1.62 -6.31
CA PHE A 392 11.11 -1.95 -6.12
C PHE A 392 10.93 -2.85 -4.90
N ASP A 393 9.88 -2.52 -4.14
CA ASP A 393 9.55 -3.17 -2.88
C ASP A 393 8.93 -4.56 -3.10
N ALA A 394 9.16 -5.52 -2.19
CA ALA A 394 8.54 -6.84 -2.28
C ALA A 394 7.00 -6.80 -2.34
N TYR A 395 6.36 -5.87 -1.60
CA TYR A 395 4.90 -5.66 -1.63
C TYR A 395 4.42 -4.99 -2.91
N SER A 396 5.29 -4.26 -3.61
CA SER A 396 4.94 -3.64 -4.90
C SER A 396 4.83 -4.67 -6.02
N ILE A 397 5.36 -5.88 -5.87
CA ILE A 397 5.41 -6.87 -6.96
C ILE A 397 4.02 -7.41 -7.29
N ALA A 398 3.27 -7.87 -6.29
CA ALA A 398 1.98 -8.52 -6.48
C ALA A 398 0.80 -7.53 -6.30
N PRO A 399 -0.05 -7.31 -7.31
CA PRO A 399 -1.22 -6.43 -7.22
C PRO A 399 -2.18 -6.80 -6.09
N GLN A 400 -2.28 -8.09 -5.77
CA GLN A 400 -3.14 -8.62 -4.71
C GLN A 400 -2.78 -8.01 -3.35
N LEU A 401 -1.50 -7.74 -3.08
CA LEU A 401 -1.07 -7.15 -1.80
C LEU A 401 -1.52 -5.67 -1.71
N THR A 402 -1.45 -4.93 -2.82
CA THR A 402 -1.98 -3.56 -2.90
C THR A 402 -3.50 -3.53 -2.77
N ASN A 403 -4.21 -4.37 -3.53
CA ASN A 403 -5.68 -4.41 -3.56
C ASN A 403 -6.30 -4.87 -2.24
N ASN A 404 -5.55 -5.58 -1.40
CA ASN A 404 -6.00 -5.95 -0.05
C ASN A 404 -5.58 -4.96 1.04
N ASN A 405 -5.03 -3.80 0.67
CA ASN A 405 -4.58 -2.76 1.61
C ASN A 405 -3.55 -3.26 2.64
N ILE A 406 -2.65 -4.15 2.23
CA ILE A 406 -1.64 -4.69 3.15
C ILE A 406 -0.25 -4.14 2.87
N ARG A 407 -0.14 -3.04 2.12
CA ARG A 407 1.13 -2.33 1.90
C ARG A 407 1.27 -1.19 2.90
N TRP A 408 2.43 -1.02 3.53
CA TRP A 408 2.77 -0.03 4.56
C TRP A 408 1.95 -0.06 5.87
N LYS A 409 0.75 -0.63 5.85
CA LYS A 409 -0.26 -0.54 6.93
C LYS A 409 -0.51 -1.89 7.59
N LEU A 410 0.56 -2.64 7.83
CA LEU A 410 0.53 -3.98 8.42
C LEU A 410 0.70 -3.97 9.95
N THR A 411 0.88 -2.80 10.57
CA THR A 411 1.00 -2.63 12.02
C THR A 411 -0.34 -2.78 12.75
N ASN A 412 -0.28 -3.28 13.98
CA ASN A 412 -1.31 -3.11 15.03
C ASN A 412 -2.66 -3.82 14.82
N LEU A 413 -2.62 -5.12 14.52
CA LEU A 413 -3.77 -6.03 14.68
C LEU A 413 -3.90 -6.46 16.16
N ASP A 414 -4.37 -5.57 17.05
CA ASP A 414 -4.79 -5.91 18.43
C ASP A 414 -3.77 -6.73 19.24
N GLY A 415 -2.49 -6.34 19.24
CA GLY A 415 -1.44 -7.00 20.02
C GLY A 415 -0.87 -8.29 19.41
N PHE A 416 -1.20 -8.62 18.15
CA PHE A 416 -0.57 -9.71 17.40
C PHE A 416 -0.24 -9.37 15.93
N GLY A 417 0.52 -10.26 15.28
CA GLY A 417 1.60 -9.92 14.38
C GLY A 417 1.31 -10.03 12.89
N GLY A 418 0.59 -9.10 12.29
CA GLY A 418 0.59 -8.92 10.83
C GLY A 418 -0.13 -10.01 10.02
N TYR A 419 0.24 -10.14 8.75
CA TYR A 419 -0.48 -10.95 7.77
C TYR A 419 0.30 -12.20 7.33
N THR A 420 -0.43 -13.21 6.88
CA THR A 420 0.13 -14.38 6.21
C THR A 420 -0.70 -14.70 4.96
N MET A 421 -0.14 -15.52 4.06
CA MET A 421 -0.80 -15.89 2.81
C MET A 421 -0.54 -17.34 2.44
N SER A 422 -1.43 -17.89 1.61
CA SER A 422 -1.27 -19.22 1.02
C SER A 422 -0.32 -19.17 -0.20
N PRO A 423 0.30 -20.30 -0.57
CA PRO A 423 1.19 -20.41 -1.72
C PRO A 423 0.68 -19.80 -3.02
N ASP A 424 -0.60 -20.01 -3.30
CA ASP A 424 -1.19 -19.57 -4.56
C ASP A 424 -1.72 -18.13 -4.50
N TYR A 425 -1.74 -17.48 -3.32
CA TYR A 425 -2.44 -16.21 -3.13
C TYR A 425 -2.05 -15.12 -4.14
N CYS A 426 -0.76 -14.97 -4.42
CA CYS A 426 -0.23 -13.97 -5.34
C CYS A 426 -0.15 -14.46 -6.80
N GLY A 427 -0.73 -15.62 -7.14
CA GLY A 427 -0.70 -16.17 -8.51
C GLY A 427 0.72 -16.33 -9.04
N ASP A 428 0.99 -15.79 -10.23
CA ASP A 428 2.31 -15.86 -10.88
C ASP A 428 3.36 -14.88 -10.32
N TYR A 429 2.97 -13.98 -9.42
CA TYR A 429 3.86 -12.94 -8.89
C TYR A 429 4.77 -13.47 -7.77
N ILE A 430 4.21 -14.25 -6.84
CA ILE A 430 4.96 -14.88 -5.74
C ILE A 430 4.40 -16.29 -5.54
N LYS A 431 5.25 -17.31 -5.71
CA LYS A 431 4.92 -18.72 -5.50
C LYS A 431 5.87 -19.32 -4.48
N PHE A 432 5.38 -20.25 -3.68
CA PHE A 432 6.22 -20.93 -2.69
C PHE A 432 5.69 -22.31 -2.32
N ASN A 433 6.50 -23.12 -1.64
CA ASN A 433 6.07 -24.45 -1.17
C ASN A 433 5.28 -24.37 0.16
N ASP A 434 4.49 -25.40 0.49
CA ASP A 434 3.71 -25.47 1.74
C ASP A 434 4.55 -25.40 3.03
N ALA A 435 5.84 -25.72 2.93
CA ALA A 435 6.79 -25.66 4.03
C ALA A 435 7.24 -24.23 4.34
N SER A 436 7.05 -23.28 3.42
CA SER A 436 7.32 -21.86 3.65
C SER A 436 6.30 -21.27 4.61
N LYS A 437 6.76 -20.39 5.48
CA LYS A 437 5.94 -19.62 6.42
C LYS A 437 6.17 -18.14 6.16
N PHE A 438 5.17 -17.50 5.56
CA PHE A 438 5.19 -16.07 5.26
C PHE A 438 4.65 -15.28 6.44
N ILE A 439 5.42 -14.26 6.81
CA ILE A 439 5.09 -13.31 7.85
C ILE A 439 5.25 -11.92 7.25
N MET A 440 4.16 -11.18 7.19
CA MET A 440 4.08 -9.86 6.57
C MET A 440 3.80 -8.81 7.64
N TRP A 441 4.75 -7.90 7.83
CA TRP A 441 4.69 -6.85 8.84
C TRP A 441 5.03 -5.49 8.26
N ALA A 442 4.69 -4.45 9.04
CA ALA A 442 5.18 -3.12 8.84
C ALA A 442 5.47 -2.50 10.20
N SER A 443 6.36 -1.51 10.21
CA SER A 443 6.47 -0.50 11.25
C SER A 443 7.25 0.68 10.70
N ASP A 444 6.70 1.86 10.94
CA ASP A 444 7.33 3.16 10.68
C ASP A 444 8.54 3.45 11.59
N THR A 445 8.91 2.53 12.47
CA THR A 445 10.11 2.64 13.34
C THR A 445 11.27 1.74 12.88
N TRP A 446 11.04 0.86 11.92
CA TRP A 446 12.03 -0.14 11.49
C TRP A 446 13.04 0.41 10.48
N SER A 447 14.06 -0.40 10.22
CA SER A 447 15.15 -0.12 9.29
C SER A 447 14.91 -0.82 7.95
N ASN A 448 13.72 -0.65 7.37
CA ASN A 448 13.30 -1.35 6.16
C ASN A 448 12.86 -0.34 5.08
N TYR A 449 12.95 -0.73 3.82
CA TYR A 449 12.43 0.08 2.73
C TYR A 449 10.92 0.22 2.91
N GLN A 450 10.41 1.45 2.80
CA GLN A 450 8.96 1.75 2.88
C GLN A 450 8.22 1.27 4.14
N ALA A 451 8.96 0.97 5.21
CA ALA A 451 8.45 0.56 6.51
C ALA A 451 7.74 -0.80 6.54
N ASP A 452 7.71 -1.59 5.47
CA ASP A 452 7.18 -2.95 5.46
C ASP A 452 8.28 -4.01 5.29
N GLU A 453 7.98 -5.26 5.64
CA GLU A 453 8.89 -6.38 5.48
C GLU A 453 8.15 -7.69 5.23
N ILE A 454 8.74 -8.55 4.38
CA ILE A 454 8.34 -9.94 4.25
C ILE A 454 9.42 -10.82 4.88
N SER A 455 9.08 -11.49 5.98
CA SER A 455 9.90 -12.54 6.58
C SER A 455 9.41 -13.90 6.10
N VAL A 456 10.30 -14.69 5.51
CA VAL A 456 10.03 -16.08 5.13
C VAL A 456 10.87 -17.03 5.97
N ARG A 457 10.23 -18.01 6.59
CA ARG A 457 10.86 -19.05 7.42
C ARG A 457 10.35 -20.45 7.06
N GLY A 458 10.84 -21.49 7.73
CA GLY A 458 10.59 -22.89 7.38
C GLY A 458 11.53 -23.38 6.27
N TRP A 459 11.28 -24.56 5.71
CA TRP A 459 12.01 -25.08 4.54
C TRP A 459 11.57 -24.37 3.26
N TYR A 460 11.75 -23.04 3.24
CA TYR A 460 11.19 -22.20 2.22
C TYR A 460 11.86 -22.45 0.86
N ASP A 461 11.03 -22.33 -0.17
CA ASP A 461 11.41 -22.37 -1.57
C ASP A 461 10.48 -21.39 -2.28
N VAL A 462 10.95 -20.16 -2.43
CA VAL A 462 10.14 -19.02 -2.88
C VAL A 462 10.62 -18.58 -4.24
N VAL A 463 9.69 -18.36 -5.16
CA VAL A 463 9.90 -17.80 -6.49
C VAL A 463 9.13 -16.49 -6.58
N VAL A 464 9.82 -15.43 -6.97
CA VAL A 464 9.27 -14.08 -7.14
C VAL A 464 9.45 -13.67 -8.61
N ARG A 465 8.37 -13.25 -9.25
CA ARG A 465 8.41 -12.64 -10.58
C ARG A 465 8.87 -11.20 -10.43
N MET A 466 10.07 -10.91 -10.90
CA MET A 466 10.62 -9.56 -10.88
C MET A 466 9.87 -8.66 -11.88
N LEU A 467 9.97 -7.34 -11.67
CA LEU A 467 9.35 -6.37 -12.58
C LEU A 467 9.93 -6.49 -14.01
N PRO A 468 9.09 -6.41 -15.06
CA PRO A 468 9.53 -6.52 -16.44
C PRO A 468 10.28 -5.26 -16.89
N VAL A 469 11.61 -5.33 -16.95
CA VAL A 469 12.46 -4.25 -17.46
C VAL A 469 12.70 -4.36 -18.97
N PRO A 470 13.10 -3.28 -19.66
CA PRO A 470 13.50 -3.36 -21.06
C PRO A 470 14.65 -4.35 -21.31
N PRO A 471 14.78 -4.89 -22.53
CA PRO A 471 15.95 -5.66 -22.93
C PRO A 471 17.25 -4.90 -22.63
N GLY A 472 18.22 -5.59 -22.05
CA GLY A 472 19.45 -4.96 -21.60
C GLY A 472 20.22 -5.82 -20.61
N THR A 473 21.39 -5.31 -20.21
CA THR A 473 22.24 -5.94 -19.22
C THR A 473 22.16 -5.19 -17.90
N TYR A 474 21.71 -5.88 -16.85
CA TYR A 474 21.46 -5.33 -15.53
C TYR A 474 22.25 -6.08 -14.47
N GLU A 475 22.79 -5.33 -13.51
CA GLU A 475 23.15 -5.90 -12.21
C GLU A 475 21.90 -5.98 -11.34
N ILE A 476 21.62 -7.16 -10.81
CA ILE A 476 20.54 -7.39 -9.85
C ILE A 476 21.12 -7.35 -8.44
N ARG A 477 20.47 -6.60 -7.55
CA ARG A 477 20.84 -6.49 -6.14
C ARG A 477 19.66 -6.83 -5.25
N LEU A 478 19.96 -7.43 -4.10
CA LEU A 478 18.99 -7.75 -3.06
C LEU A 478 19.28 -6.90 -1.82
N GLY A 479 18.34 -6.06 -1.45
CA GLY A 479 18.35 -5.38 -0.16
C GLY A 479 17.84 -6.30 0.95
N TYR A 480 18.55 -6.36 2.07
CA TYR A 480 18.10 -7.09 3.25
C TYR A 480 18.64 -6.49 4.55
N SER A 481 17.94 -6.81 5.63
CA SER A 481 18.37 -6.51 6.99
C SER A 481 18.90 -7.79 7.63
N ALA A 482 20.19 -7.83 7.94
CA ALA A 482 20.83 -8.93 8.62
C ALA A 482 20.30 -9.06 10.06
N ARG A 483 19.84 -10.27 10.41
CA ARG A 483 19.29 -10.58 11.73
C ARG A 483 20.10 -11.70 12.37
N SER A 484 20.11 -11.81 13.70
CA SER A 484 20.79 -12.93 14.37
C SER A 484 20.14 -14.30 14.14
N TRP A 485 18.96 -14.33 13.52
CA TRP A 485 18.18 -15.52 13.18
C TRP A 485 17.92 -15.65 11.66
N GLY A 486 18.57 -14.84 10.83
CA GLY A 486 18.65 -15.07 9.39
C GLY A 486 19.10 -16.50 9.05
N GLY A 487 18.75 -16.96 7.86
CA GLY A 487 19.10 -18.30 7.38
C GLY A 487 20.26 -18.26 6.38
N ILE A 488 20.67 -19.44 5.93
CA ILE A 488 21.47 -19.61 4.73
C ILE A 488 20.57 -20.09 3.58
N ALA A 489 20.60 -19.39 2.46
CA ALA A 489 19.80 -19.73 1.29
C ALA A 489 20.62 -19.82 0.01
N GLN A 490 20.23 -20.73 -0.88
CA GLN A 490 20.68 -20.75 -2.26
C GLN A 490 19.80 -19.81 -3.08
N LEU A 491 20.45 -18.92 -3.85
CA LEU A 491 19.78 -17.99 -4.76
C LEU A 491 19.78 -18.51 -6.20
N PHE A 492 18.76 -18.14 -6.97
CA PHE A 492 18.62 -18.45 -8.38
C PHE A 492 18.05 -17.26 -9.15
N VAL A 493 18.45 -17.11 -10.41
CA VAL A 493 17.81 -16.23 -11.40
C VAL A 493 17.48 -17.06 -12.63
N ASP A 494 16.22 -17.05 -13.07
CA ASP A 494 15.70 -17.83 -14.20
C ASP A 494 16.10 -19.33 -14.14
N GLY A 495 16.10 -19.89 -12.93
CA GLY A 495 16.47 -21.29 -12.66
C GLY A 495 17.98 -21.57 -12.59
N GLY A 496 18.83 -20.61 -12.98
CA GLY A 496 20.28 -20.69 -12.85
C GLY A 496 20.74 -20.47 -11.40
N ILE A 497 21.63 -21.33 -10.90
CA ILE A 497 22.22 -21.21 -9.56
C ILE A 497 23.14 -19.98 -9.49
N ILE A 498 22.95 -19.15 -8.47
CA ILE A 498 23.78 -17.98 -8.22
C ILE A 498 24.79 -18.27 -7.11
N GLY A 499 26.07 -18.25 -7.46
CA GLY A 499 27.18 -18.31 -6.51
C GLY A 499 27.08 -19.47 -5.51
N ILE A 500 27.70 -19.25 -4.34
CA ILE A 500 27.51 -20.11 -3.17
C ILE A 500 26.30 -19.63 -2.35
N PRO A 501 25.73 -20.48 -1.48
CA PRO A 501 24.65 -20.05 -0.59
C PRO A 501 25.02 -18.82 0.25
N VAL A 502 24.06 -17.91 0.38
CA VAL A 502 24.22 -16.61 1.06
C VAL A 502 23.67 -16.70 2.47
N SER A 503 24.42 -16.17 3.44
CA SER A 503 23.97 -16.06 4.83
C SER A 503 23.34 -14.70 5.10
N PHE A 504 22.09 -14.71 5.56
CA PHE A 504 21.36 -13.52 5.99
C PHE A 504 21.59 -13.18 7.48
N ASN A 505 22.50 -13.91 8.14
CA ASN A 505 22.95 -13.62 9.52
C ASN A 505 24.11 -12.64 9.58
N TYR A 506 24.80 -12.44 8.48
CA TYR A 506 26.03 -11.66 8.48
C TYR A 506 25.75 -10.17 8.39
N THR A 507 26.18 -9.44 9.42
CA THR A 507 26.21 -7.99 9.43
C THR A 507 27.47 -7.49 8.69
N GLY A 508 27.62 -6.17 8.59
CA GLY A 508 28.74 -5.54 7.92
C GLY A 508 30.10 -5.75 8.60
N GLU A 509 30.12 -6.14 9.88
CA GLU A 509 31.34 -6.34 10.68
C GLU A 509 32.16 -7.55 10.23
N GLN A 510 31.54 -8.44 9.47
CA GLN A 510 32.09 -9.72 9.08
C GLN A 510 33.22 -9.45 8.07
N PRO A 511 34.42 -10.04 8.23
CA PRO A 511 35.55 -9.74 7.37
C PRO A 511 35.29 -9.94 5.88
N GLN A 512 34.45 -10.93 5.52
CA GLN A 512 34.05 -11.18 4.13
C GLN A 512 33.13 -10.10 3.54
N ILE A 513 32.48 -9.27 4.37
CA ILE A 513 31.70 -8.10 3.93
C ILE A 513 32.59 -6.87 4.05
N GLY A 514 33.05 -6.55 5.27
CA GLY A 514 33.97 -5.46 5.59
C GLY A 514 33.38 -4.08 5.36
N TRP A 515 32.20 -3.86 5.91
CA TRP A 515 31.59 -2.55 6.04
C TRP A 515 32.42 -1.68 6.99
N VAL A 516 32.64 -0.42 6.61
CA VAL A 516 33.25 0.61 7.47
C VAL A 516 32.37 1.85 7.41
N SER A 517 32.13 2.48 8.57
CA SER A 517 31.33 3.70 8.64
C SER A 517 31.98 4.81 7.81
N ASP A 518 31.19 5.55 7.03
CA ASP A 518 31.70 6.66 6.22
C ASP A 518 32.46 7.68 7.09
N ASP A 519 31.97 7.95 8.31
CA ASP A 519 32.59 8.89 9.27
C ASP A 519 33.95 8.42 9.82
N GLN A 520 34.30 7.14 9.62
CA GLN A 520 35.59 6.57 10.02
C GLN A 520 36.61 6.57 8.88
N THR A 521 36.23 7.10 7.71
CA THR A 521 37.09 7.15 6.51
C THR A 521 37.46 8.59 6.16
N THR A 522 38.53 8.76 5.39
CA THR A 522 38.99 10.10 4.94
C THR A 522 38.40 10.50 3.58
N ASP A 523 37.76 9.56 2.89
CA ASP A 523 37.21 9.68 1.54
C ASP A 523 35.68 9.51 1.52
N ASN A 524 35.04 9.63 2.68
CA ASN A 524 33.59 9.49 2.85
C ASN A 524 33.08 8.12 2.34
N GLY A 525 33.86 7.05 2.55
CA GLY A 525 33.49 5.66 2.30
C GLY A 525 33.77 5.16 0.89
N ALA A 526 34.34 5.96 -0.01
CA ALA A 526 34.49 5.59 -1.42
C ALA A 526 35.34 4.32 -1.66
N GLU A 527 36.51 4.21 -1.03
CA GLU A 527 37.36 3.02 -1.11
C GLU A 527 36.73 1.82 -0.39
N ASN A 528 36.02 2.06 0.72
CA ASN A 528 35.30 0.98 1.40
C ASN A 528 34.16 0.42 0.53
N ASP A 529 33.41 1.27 -0.17
CA ASP A 529 32.35 0.85 -1.09
C ASP A 529 32.92 0.01 -2.23
N LYS A 530 34.08 0.39 -2.80
CA LYS A 530 34.81 -0.44 -3.79
C LYS A 530 35.22 -1.80 -3.22
N MET A 531 35.76 -1.81 -1.99
CA MET A 531 36.17 -3.04 -1.32
C MET A 531 34.99 -3.98 -1.06
N MET A 532 33.88 -3.46 -0.55
CA MET A 532 32.66 -4.25 -0.33
C MET A 532 32.13 -4.80 -1.65
N ARG A 533 32.11 -3.99 -2.71
CA ARG A 533 31.66 -4.40 -4.04
C ARG A 533 32.46 -5.58 -4.58
N ASN A 534 33.79 -5.54 -4.43
CA ASN A 534 34.68 -6.65 -4.81
C ASN A 534 34.40 -7.95 -4.04
N ARG A 535 33.65 -7.87 -2.93
CA ARG A 535 33.24 -9.01 -2.11
C ARG A 535 31.78 -9.42 -2.35
N GLY A 536 31.08 -8.75 -3.27
CA GLY A 536 29.67 -9.02 -3.58
C GLY A 536 28.67 -8.29 -2.69
N TYR A 537 29.11 -7.30 -1.93
CA TYR A 537 28.25 -6.56 -0.99
C TYR A 537 28.30 -5.05 -1.24
N MET A 538 27.25 -4.36 -0.82
CA MET A 538 27.21 -2.91 -0.75
C MET A 538 26.50 -2.48 0.54
N LYS A 539 26.74 -1.24 0.99
CA LYS A 539 26.00 -0.65 2.11
C LYS A 539 24.53 -0.48 1.74
N GLY A 540 23.65 -0.43 2.73
CA GLY A 540 22.28 0.03 2.55
C GLY A 540 22.19 1.44 1.93
N PRO A 541 21.01 1.84 1.45
CA PRO A 541 20.79 3.11 0.78
C PRO A 541 20.74 4.31 1.73
N ASN A 542 20.98 5.50 1.19
CA ASN A 542 20.87 6.75 1.93
C ASN A 542 19.44 7.34 1.94
N SER A 543 18.60 7.04 0.94
CA SER A 543 17.19 7.46 0.93
C SER A 543 16.34 6.82 2.01
N VAL A 544 16.75 5.66 2.52
CA VAL A 544 15.95 4.92 3.51
C VAL A 544 16.44 5.27 4.91
N TYR A 545 15.51 5.67 5.75
CA TYR A 545 15.77 6.17 7.09
C TYR A 545 15.13 5.26 8.12
N SER A 546 15.82 5.05 9.24
CA SER A 546 15.22 4.40 10.41
C SER A 546 14.92 5.46 11.46
N PRO A 547 13.64 5.77 11.73
CA PRO A 547 13.27 6.74 12.75
C PRO A 547 13.76 6.35 14.15
N ASN A 548 13.69 5.06 14.50
CA ASN A 548 14.19 4.56 15.78
C ASN A 548 15.73 4.65 15.87
N GLY A 549 16.42 4.33 14.76
CA GLY A 549 17.87 4.40 14.69
C GLY A 549 18.43 5.82 14.53
N GLN A 550 17.57 6.79 14.18
CA GLN A 550 17.90 8.15 13.76
C GLN A 550 19.04 8.23 12.73
N LYS A 551 19.04 7.30 11.78
CA LYS A 551 20.13 7.13 10.80
C LYS A 551 19.63 6.51 9.51
N THR A 552 20.34 6.76 8.42
CA THR A 552 20.05 6.11 7.14
C THR A 552 20.46 4.63 7.20
N LEU A 553 19.92 3.81 6.30
CA LEU A 553 20.32 2.40 6.22
C LEU A 553 21.78 2.23 5.84
N ARG A 554 22.34 3.16 5.05
CA ARG A 554 23.78 3.20 4.76
C ARG A 554 24.65 3.21 6.03
N GLN A 555 24.18 3.85 7.09
CA GLN A 555 24.87 3.98 8.37
C GLN A 555 24.66 2.77 9.30
N GLN A 556 23.94 1.74 8.86
CA GLN A 556 23.64 0.56 9.68
C GLN A 556 24.41 -0.66 9.19
N ILE A 557 25.18 -1.28 10.09
CA ILE A 557 25.89 -2.53 9.81
C ILE A 557 24.95 -3.68 9.46
N SER A 558 23.70 -3.66 9.90
CA SER A 558 22.73 -4.70 9.58
C SER A 558 22.06 -4.50 8.23
N ALA A 559 22.08 -3.30 7.63
CA ALA A 559 21.41 -3.06 6.36
C ALA A 559 22.41 -3.16 5.20
N LEU A 560 22.23 -4.19 4.38
CA LEU A 560 23.17 -4.56 3.33
C LEU A 560 22.43 -4.75 2.01
N ARG A 561 23.15 -4.53 0.91
CA ARG A 561 22.77 -4.96 -0.43
C ARG A 561 23.71 -6.08 -0.86
N PHE A 562 23.17 -7.21 -1.28
CA PHE A 562 23.93 -8.31 -1.89
C PHE A 562 23.86 -8.21 -3.41
N ILE A 563 25.01 -8.28 -4.08
CA ILE A 563 25.09 -8.30 -5.54
C ILE A 563 24.77 -9.71 -6.02
N VAL A 564 23.56 -9.91 -6.52
CA VAL A 564 23.10 -11.22 -7.03
C VAL A 564 23.91 -11.59 -8.28
N GLY A 565 24.16 -10.62 -9.16
CA GLY A 565 24.98 -10.80 -10.34
C GLY A 565 24.55 -9.92 -11.49
N THR A 566 25.19 -10.11 -12.64
CA THR A 566 24.88 -9.40 -13.88
C THR A 566 24.19 -10.34 -14.87
N PHE A 567 23.03 -9.93 -15.37
CA PHE A 567 22.18 -10.73 -16.25
C PHE A 567 21.82 -9.92 -17.49
N THR A 568 21.70 -10.59 -18.64
CA THR A 568 21.27 -9.96 -19.89
C THR A 568 19.93 -10.54 -20.31
N PHE A 569 18.94 -9.67 -20.42
CA PHE A 569 17.59 -10.00 -20.88
C PHE A 569 17.44 -9.56 -22.33
N GLN A 570 17.05 -10.50 -23.20
CA GLN A 570 17.03 -10.28 -24.65
C GLN A 570 15.72 -9.67 -25.14
N GLU A 571 14.63 -9.93 -24.42
CA GLU A 571 13.27 -9.54 -24.81
C GLU A 571 12.52 -9.08 -23.55
N TYR A 572 11.46 -8.29 -23.74
CA TYR A 572 10.53 -8.02 -22.67
C TYR A 572 9.89 -9.33 -22.21
N GLY A 573 9.93 -9.60 -20.92
CA GLY A 573 9.31 -10.79 -20.37
C GLY A 573 9.45 -10.88 -18.86
N PRO A 574 8.76 -11.86 -18.26
CA PRO A 574 8.90 -12.14 -16.84
C PRO A 574 10.25 -12.82 -16.57
N HIS A 575 10.95 -12.32 -15.56
CA HIS A 575 12.15 -12.93 -14.99
C HIS A 575 11.90 -13.32 -13.54
N TYR A 576 12.57 -14.37 -13.07
CA TYR A 576 12.26 -14.98 -11.78
C TYR A 576 13.47 -15.02 -10.86
N PHE A 577 13.32 -14.43 -9.68
CA PHE A 577 14.25 -14.58 -8.57
C PHE A 577 13.74 -15.66 -7.64
N ARG A 578 14.58 -16.65 -7.31
CA ARG A 578 14.20 -17.74 -6.40
C ARG A 578 15.18 -17.86 -5.25
N VAL A 579 14.65 -18.12 -4.06
CA VAL A 579 15.41 -18.26 -2.81
C VAL A 579 14.98 -19.55 -2.13
N LYS A 580 15.95 -20.42 -1.85
CA LYS A 580 15.71 -21.73 -1.23
C LYS A 580 16.54 -21.91 0.02
N ASN A 581 15.89 -22.22 1.14
CA ASN A 581 16.56 -22.53 2.39
C ASN A 581 17.39 -23.81 2.26
N ILE A 582 18.60 -23.81 2.80
CA ILE A 582 19.49 -24.97 2.80
C ILE A 582 20.05 -25.34 4.19
N GLU A 583 19.65 -24.64 5.25
CA GLU A 583 20.26 -24.78 6.58
C GLU A 583 19.27 -25.32 7.62
N SER A 584 18.23 -24.54 7.96
CA SER A 584 17.34 -24.88 9.08
C SER A 584 15.96 -24.23 8.97
N GLU A 585 14.94 -24.84 9.56
CA GLU A 585 13.56 -24.32 9.57
C GLU A 585 13.41 -22.95 10.25
N ASN A 586 14.33 -22.61 11.15
CA ASN A 586 14.29 -21.34 11.90
C ASN A 586 14.97 -20.19 11.17
N GLY A 587 15.82 -20.49 10.18
CA GLY A 587 16.55 -19.49 9.41
C GLY A 587 15.59 -18.61 8.60
N GLU A 588 15.69 -17.31 8.77
CA GLU A 588 14.87 -16.33 8.05
C GLU A 588 15.50 -15.87 6.73
N PHE A 589 14.67 -15.81 5.68
CA PHE A 589 14.93 -14.96 4.54
C PHE A 589 14.13 -13.66 4.70
N HIS A 590 14.84 -12.57 4.92
CA HIS A 590 14.27 -11.23 4.99
C HIS A 590 14.22 -10.63 3.60
N PHE A 591 13.01 -10.50 3.03
CA PHE A 591 12.79 -9.93 1.71
C PHE A 591 12.26 -8.50 1.84
N ASP A 592 13.11 -7.53 1.52
CA ASP A 592 12.81 -6.09 1.57
C ASP A 592 12.56 -5.56 0.14
N TYR A 593 13.63 -5.39 -0.65
CA TYR A 593 13.54 -4.91 -2.03
C TYR A 593 14.56 -5.58 -2.96
N LEU A 594 14.27 -5.53 -4.25
CA LEU A 594 15.22 -5.83 -5.32
C LEU A 594 15.58 -4.56 -6.08
N GLU A 595 16.72 -4.59 -6.76
CA GLU A 595 17.15 -3.53 -7.65
C GLU A 595 17.55 -4.09 -9.01
N TYR A 596 17.12 -3.42 -10.08
CA TYR A 596 17.76 -3.50 -11.39
C TYR A 596 18.63 -2.27 -11.60
N VAL A 597 19.89 -2.49 -11.94
CA VAL A 597 20.82 -1.41 -12.28
C VAL A 597 21.39 -1.66 -13.67
N PRO A 598 21.06 -0.83 -14.67
CA PRO A 598 21.69 -0.89 -15.98
C PRO A 598 23.21 -0.84 -15.85
N THR A 599 23.92 -1.74 -16.53
CA THR A 599 25.39 -1.77 -16.48
C THR A 599 26.06 -0.49 -17.00
N SER A 600 25.35 0.29 -17.82
CA SER A 600 25.74 1.60 -18.33
C SER A 600 25.91 2.67 -17.24
N ILE A 601 25.28 2.53 -16.08
CA ILE A 601 25.26 3.57 -15.03
C ILE A 601 25.96 3.18 -13.73
N ILE A 602 26.34 1.90 -13.57
CA ILE A 602 26.92 1.34 -12.33
C ILE A 602 28.07 2.20 -11.80
N ASP A 603 28.96 2.65 -12.68
CA ASP A 603 30.16 3.41 -12.28
C ASP A 603 29.84 4.85 -11.83
N THR A 604 28.63 5.32 -12.10
CA THR A 604 28.17 6.69 -11.81
C THR A 604 27.08 6.74 -10.74
N GLU A 605 26.71 5.60 -10.17
CA GLU A 605 25.69 5.56 -9.12
C GLU A 605 26.13 6.33 -7.88
N ASP A 606 25.16 6.98 -7.27
CA ASP A 606 25.33 7.68 -6.02
C ASP A 606 25.25 6.70 -4.83
N LYS A 607 25.30 7.26 -3.61
CA LYS A 607 25.22 6.49 -2.37
C LYS A 607 23.82 5.96 -2.07
N ASP A 608 22.84 6.33 -2.89
CA ASP A 608 21.46 5.95 -2.68
C ASP A 608 21.14 4.53 -3.13
#